data_AF-A0A7C3W1X7-F1
#
_entry.id   AF-A0A7C3W1X7-F1
#
_cell.length_a   1.000
_cell.length_b   1.000
_cell.length_c   1.000
_cell.angle_alpha   90.00
_cell.angle_beta   90.00
_cell.angle_gamma   90.00
#
_symmetry.space_group_name_H-M   'P 1'
#
loop_
_entity.id
_entity.type
_entity.pdbx_description
1 polymer ?
#
loop_
_entity_poly.entity_id
_entity_poly.type
_entity_poly.pdbx_seq_one_letter_code
_entity_poly.pdbx_strand_id
1 'polypeptide(L)'
;MGRTMSFYDLRDAMALPGCPVCRLKADAVRRYLDNLLWESVNDAGVRQEIRNARGFCQQHAWQLVEGGSSLGVVIIMHDVMQHVLQLLETAEFQPPAPTLRQRARSALDPSRAAPANAELLAKLRPQAPCPVCVHAETTERVLISTLVQELLGEDGLLPALRASEGLCLLHLRQALAQTPNAEVFDALVNAQREIWRRLIDQLAELIRKEDYRFRHEARGEEKGASLRALAILSGPRLITSDAG
;
A
#
# COMPACT_ATOMS: atom_id res chain seq x y z
N MET A 1 -8.01 21.44 -22.02
CA MET A 1 -8.81 20.50 -21.21
C MET A 1 -8.56 20.85 -19.75
N GLY A 2 -9.58 20.91 -18.90
CA GLY A 2 -9.38 21.27 -17.49
C GLY A 2 -8.60 20.20 -16.74
N ARG A 3 -7.71 20.61 -15.83
CA ARG A 3 -6.92 19.70 -14.99
C ARG A 3 -7.82 18.97 -13.99
N THR A 4 -7.47 17.72 -13.70
CA THR A 4 -8.19 16.88 -12.73
C THR A 4 -7.82 17.26 -11.30
N MET A 5 -8.64 16.84 -10.32
CA MET A 5 -8.31 16.98 -8.90
C MET A 5 -7.01 16.24 -8.54
N SER A 6 -6.77 15.06 -9.11
CA SER A 6 -5.55 14.27 -8.90
C SER A 6 -4.27 15.01 -9.28
N PHE A 7 -4.32 15.91 -10.27
CA PHE A 7 -3.19 16.75 -10.64
C PHE A 7 -2.83 17.70 -9.49
N TYR A 8 -3.83 18.41 -8.96
CA TYR A 8 -3.62 19.39 -7.89
C TYR A 8 -3.18 18.70 -6.60
N ASP A 9 -3.78 17.56 -6.27
CA ASP A 9 -3.38 16.73 -5.13
C ASP A 9 -1.91 16.30 -5.25
N LEU A 10 -1.45 15.86 -6.42
CA LEU A 10 -0.05 15.49 -6.66
C LEU A 10 0.90 16.67 -6.48
N ARG A 11 0.57 17.81 -7.11
CA ARG A 11 1.38 19.03 -7.01
C ARG A 11 1.52 19.48 -5.56
N ASP A 12 0.42 19.49 -4.81
CA ASP A 12 0.42 19.94 -3.43
C ASP A 12 1.12 18.91 -2.52
N ALA A 13 0.98 17.61 -2.79
CA ALA A 13 1.69 16.54 -2.08
C ALA A 13 3.21 16.57 -2.32
N MET A 14 3.68 17.02 -3.48
CA MET A 14 5.11 17.18 -3.78
C MET A 14 5.78 18.27 -2.94
N ALA A 15 5.02 19.21 -2.37
CA ALA A 15 5.54 20.21 -1.45
C ALA A 15 5.77 19.66 -0.03
N LEU A 16 5.33 18.44 0.25
CA LEU A 16 5.46 17.77 1.54
C LEU A 16 6.55 16.68 1.50
N PRO A 17 7.14 16.29 2.65
CA PRO A 17 8.15 15.24 2.68
C PRO A 17 7.64 13.87 2.19
N GLY A 18 8.54 13.05 1.67
CA GLY A 18 8.25 11.70 1.17
C GLY A 18 7.64 11.62 -0.22
N CYS A 19 7.37 10.39 -0.66
CA CYS A 19 6.77 10.14 -1.97
C CYS A 19 5.31 10.66 -2.03
N PRO A 20 4.95 11.52 -3.01
CA PRO A 20 3.62 12.10 -3.10
C PRO A 20 2.53 11.04 -3.32
N VAL A 21 2.84 9.98 -4.08
CA VAL A 21 1.89 8.88 -4.34
C VAL A 21 1.66 8.04 -3.08
N CYS A 22 2.72 7.73 -2.32
CA CYS A 22 2.59 7.05 -1.03
C CYS A 22 1.68 7.83 -0.07
N ARG A 23 1.90 9.15 0.02
CA ARG A 23 1.14 10.05 0.87
C ARG A 23 -0.34 10.06 0.50
N LEU A 24 -0.65 10.39 -0.75
CA LEU A 24 -2.03 10.49 -1.22
C LEU A 24 -2.76 9.15 -1.15
N LYS A 25 -2.07 8.03 -1.39
CA LYS A 25 -2.64 6.69 -1.18
C LYS A 25 -3.00 6.46 0.29
N ALA A 26 -2.10 6.78 1.22
CA ALA A 26 -2.38 6.64 2.66
C ALA A 26 -3.54 7.54 3.11
N ASP A 27 -3.61 8.77 2.59
CA ASP A 27 -4.69 9.71 2.88
C ASP A 27 -6.03 9.22 2.33
N ALA A 28 -6.05 8.68 1.11
CA ALA A 28 -7.23 8.06 0.51
C ALA A 28 -7.71 6.84 1.30
N VAL A 29 -6.79 5.98 1.76
CA VAL A 29 -7.12 4.85 2.64
C VAL A 29 -7.77 5.33 3.93
N ARG A 30 -7.19 6.33 4.61
CA ARG A 30 -7.78 6.85 5.85
C ARG A 30 -9.18 7.40 5.63
N ARG A 31 -9.38 8.24 4.59
CA ARG A 31 -10.70 8.76 4.22
C ARG A 31 -11.70 7.65 3.87
N TYR A 32 -11.26 6.61 3.17
CA TYR A 32 -12.11 5.46 2.84
C TYR A 32 -12.56 4.73 4.11
N LEU A 33 -11.64 4.48 5.04
CA LEU A 33 -11.96 3.83 6.32
C LEU A 33 -12.90 4.69 7.17
N ASP A 34 -12.66 6.00 7.25
CA ASP A 34 -13.55 6.93 7.97
C ASP A 34 -14.96 6.91 7.36
N ASN A 35 -15.08 7.09 6.04
CA ASN A 35 -16.37 7.06 5.36
C ASN A 35 -17.08 5.71 5.53
N LEU A 36 -16.33 4.61 5.51
CA LEU A 36 -16.88 3.27 5.77
C LEU A 36 -17.51 3.20 7.16
N LEU A 37 -16.82 3.71 8.19
CA LEU A 37 -17.27 3.65 9.58
C LEU A 37 -18.44 4.60 9.88
N TRP A 38 -18.51 5.75 9.21
CA TRP A 38 -19.53 6.77 9.46
C TRP A 38 -20.77 6.65 8.57
N GLU A 39 -20.58 6.36 7.28
CA GLU A 39 -21.66 6.46 6.29
C GLU A 39 -22.12 5.08 5.79
N SER A 40 -21.21 4.12 5.68
CA SER A 40 -21.48 2.85 4.97
C SER A 40 -21.55 1.61 5.87
N VAL A 41 -21.49 1.77 7.20
CA VAL A 41 -21.49 0.65 8.15
C VAL A 41 -22.71 -0.26 8.02
N ASN A 42 -23.86 0.32 7.66
CA ASN A 42 -25.14 -0.38 7.51
C ASN A 42 -25.48 -0.70 6.05
N ASP A 43 -24.62 -0.35 5.08
CA ASP A 43 -24.87 -0.64 3.67
C ASP A 43 -24.74 -2.16 3.41
N ALA A 44 -25.79 -2.75 2.83
CA ALA A 44 -25.86 -4.19 2.63
C ALA A 44 -24.83 -4.71 1.61
N GLY A 45 -24.53 -3.91 0.57
CA GLY A 45 -23.56 -4.26 -0.46
C GLY A 45 -22.14 -4.26 0.09
N VAL A 46 -21.76 -3.18 0.75
CA VAL A 46 -20.46 -3.04 1.43
C VAL A 46 -20.26 -4.14 2.46
N ARG A 47 -21.28 -4.47 3.25
CA ARG A 47 -21.21 -5.56 4.23
C ARG A 47 -21.01 -6.91 3.58
N GLN A 48 -21.65 -7.17 2.44
CA GLN A 48 -21.42 -8.38 1.68
C GLN A 48 -19.98 -8.46 1.13
N GLU A 49 -19.44 -7.36 0.63
CA GLU A 49 -18.05 -7.29 0.15
C GLU A 49 -17.05 -7.62 1.26
N ILE A 50 -17.23 -7.02 2.45
CA ILE A 50 -16.39 -7.30 3.62
C ILE A 50 -16.51 -8.76 4.06
N ARG A 51 -17.73 -9.33 4.11
CA ARG A 51 -17.92 -10.76 4.42
C ARG A 51 -17.20 -11.65 3.42
N ASN A 52 -17.33 -11.37 2.12
CA ASN A 52 -16.65 -12.12 1.05
C ASN A 52 -15.12 -12.05 1.19
N ALA A 53 -14.59 -10.91 1.61
CA ALA A 53 -13.16 -10.72 1.88
C ALA A 53 -12.69 -11.33 3.22
N ARG A 54 -13.60 -11.89 4.03
CA ARG A 54 -13.35 -12.38 5.40
C ARG A 54 -12.83 -11.28 6.32
N GLY A 55 -13.36 -10.06 6.14
CA GLY A 55 -12.89 -8.87 6.85
C GLY A 55 -11.87 -8.08 6.02
N PHE A 56 -10.84 -7.60 6.70
CA PHE A 56 -9.76 -6.82 6.11
C PHE A 56 -8.45 -7.61 6.16
N CYS A 57 -7.48 -7.25 5.30
CA CYS A 57 -6.13 -7.77 5.46
C CYS A 57 -5.52 -7.27 6.77
N GLN A 58 -4.49 -7.97 7.27
CA GLN A 58 -3.83 -7.64 8.54
C GLN A 58 -3.52 -6.15 8.66
N GLN A 59 -2.91 -5.54 7.64
CA GLN A 59 -2.59 -4.13 7.63
C GLN A 59 -3.85 -3.27 7.83
N HIS A 60 -4.82 -3.36 6.92
CA HIS A 60 -6.00 -2.48 6.95
C HIS A 60 -6.93 -2.75 8.15
N ALA A 61 -6.89 -3.96 8.73
CA ALA A 61 -7.59 -4.25 9.98
C ALA A 61 -7.03 -3.43 11.14
N TRP A 62 -5.71 -3.28 11.25
CA TRP A 62 -5.08 -2.44 12.27
C TRP A 62 -5.24 -0.96 11.98
N GLN A 63 -5.18 -0.54 10.71
CA GLN A 63 -5.43 0.86 10.33
C GLN A 63 -6.87 1.29 10.67
N LEU A 64 -7.84 0.38 10.58
CA LEU A 64 -9.24 0.64 10.94
C LEU A 64 -9.41 1.05 12.42
N VAL A 65 -8.50 0.63 13.31
CA VAL A 65 -8.57 0.87 14.75
C VAL A 65 -7.49 1.81 15.29
N GLU A 66 -6.66 2.42 14.42
CA GLU A 66 -5.60 3.34 14.83
C GLU A 66 -6.12 4.53 15.66
N GLY A 67 -7.35 4.99 15.41
CA GLY A 67 -8.03 6.04 16.17
C GLY A 67 -8.86 5.54 17.37
N GLY A 68 -8.79 4.25 17.69
CA GLY A 68 -9.64 3.57 18.68
C GLY A 68 -10.78 2.76 18.04
N SER A 69 -11.39 1.87 18.83
CA SER A 69 -12.50 1.02 18.37
C SER A 69 -13.83 1.78 18.42
N SER A 70 -14.34 2.18 17.25
CA SER A 70 -15.67 2.80 17.13
C SER A 70 -16.79 1.75 17.10
N LEU A 71 -18.04 2.17 17.32
CA LEU A 71 -19.19 1.29 17.17
C LEU A 71 -19.26 0.68 15.74
N GLY A 72 -18.86 1.44 14.71
CA GLY A 72 -18.82 0.93 13.34
C GLY A 72 -17.87 -0.25 13.18
N VAL A 73 -16.70 -0.20 13.82
CA VAL A 73 -15.75 -1.32 13.85
C VAL A 73 -16.40 -2.54 14.49
N VAL A 74 -17.03 -2.36 15.66
CA VAL A 74 -17.68 -3.46 16.39
C VAL A 74 -18.76 -4.14 15.55
N ILE A 75 -19.61 -3.36 14.87
CA ILE A 75 -20.67 -3.90 14.02
C ILE A 75 -20.07 -4.72 12.86
N ILE A 76 -19.06 -4.20 12.17
CA ILE A 76 -18.42 -4.90 11.03
C ILE A 76 -17.72 -6.18 11.52
N MET A 77 -16.97 -6.11 12.61
CA MET A 77 -16.25 -7.27 13.15
C MET A 77 -17.23 -8.34 13.65
N HIS A 78 -18.31 -7.95 14.32
CA HIS A 78 -19.36 -8.87 14.75
C HIS A 78 -19.97 -9.62 13.56
N ASP A 79 -20.30 -8.92 12.47
CA ASP A 79 -20.85 -9.50 11.24
C ASP A 79 -19.91 -10.51 10.57
N VAL A 80 -18.63 -10.14 10.42
CA VAL A 80 -17.62 -11.02 9.83
C VAL A 80 -17.40 -12.25 10.70
N MET A 81 -17.29 -12.06 12.02
CA MET A 81 -17.11 -13.17 12.97
C MET A 81 -18.31 -14.11 12.98
N GLN A 82 -19.54 -13.59 12.96
CA GLN A 82 -20.74 -14.41 12.85
C GLN A 82 -20.76 -15.20 11.54
N HIS A 83 -20.41 -14.57 10.42
CA HIS A 83 -20.35 -15.26 9.14
C HIS A 83 -19.32 -16.39 9.14
N VAL A 84 -18.13 -16.14 9.68
CA VAL A 84 -17.08 -17.19 9.79
C VAL A 84 -17.53 -18.31 10.74
N LEU A 85 -18.17 -17.98 11.86
CA LEU A 85 -18.70 -18.98 12.79
C LEU A 85 -19.75 -19.87 12.11
N GLN A 86 -20.66 -19.33 11.32
CA GLN A 86 -21.65 -20.11 10.56
C GLN A 86 -21.00 -21.10 9.58
N LEU A 87 -19.85 -20.74 8.98
CA LEU A 87 -19.09 -21.65 8.11
C LEU A 87 -18.47 -22.79 8.91
N LEU A 88 -18.11 -22.55 10.18
CA LEU A 88 -17.53 -23.56 11.07
C LEU A 88 -18.61 -24.46 11.69
N GLU A 89 -19.77 -23.91 12.04
CA GLU A 89 -20.91 -24.67 12.58
C GLU A 89 -21.46 -25.68 11.58
N THR A 90 -21.36 -25.38 10.29
CA THR A 90 -21.77 -26.27 9.19
C THR A 90 -20.62 -27.15 8.67
N ALA A 91 -19.45 -27.08 9.30
CA ALA A 91 -18.28 -27.82 8.85
C ALA A 91 -18.31 -29.27 9.35
N GLU A 92 -18.08 -30.20 8.42
CA GLU A 92 -17.85 -31.60 8.73
C GLU A 92 -16.42 -32.00 8.32
N PHE A 93 -15.83 -32.96 9.03
CA PHE A 93 -14.55 -33.51 8.64
C PHE A 93 -14.68 -34.22 7.29
N GLN A 94 -13.95 -33.76 6.29
CA GLN A 94 -13.93 -34.34 4.96
C GLN A 94 -12.55 -34.96 4.70
N PRO A 95 -12.48 -36.29 4.50
CA PRO A 95 -11.23 -36.92 4.14
C PRO A 95 -10.74 -36.42 2.77
N PRO A 96 -9.42 -36.50 2.49
CA PRO A 96 -8.90 -36.15 1.18
C PRO A 96 -9.56 -37.02 0.10
N ALA A 97 -9.88 -36.41 -1.06
CA ALA A 97 -10.66 -37.07 -2.10
C ALA A 97 -10.02 -38.40 -2.54
N PRO A 98 -10.79 -39.51 -2.63
CA PRO A 98 -10.25 -40.84 -2.90
C PRO A 98 -10.02 -41.06 -4.42
N THR A 99 -9.36 -40.13 -5.10
CA THR A 99 -9.11 -40.31 -6.54
C THR A 99 -7.81 -41.09 -6.79
N LEU A 100 -7.87 -42.09 -7.68
CA LEU A 100 -6.70 -42.89 -8.10
C LEU A 100 -5.53 -42.02 -8.56
N ARG A 101 -5.84 -40.90 -9.24
CA ARG A 101 -4.86 -39.90 -9.69
C ARG A 101 -4.19 -39.15 -8.52
N GLN A 102 -4.91 -38.84 -7.44
CA GLN A 102 -4.31 -38.23 -6.25
C GLN A 102 -3.42 -39.22 -5.50
N ARG A 103 -3.84 -40.48 -5.35
CA ARG A 103 -3.01 -41.51 -4.71
C ARG A 103 -1.67 -41.70 -5.41
N ALA A 104 -1.68 -41.74 -6.74
CA ALA A 104 -0.45 -41.81 -7.53
C ALA A 104 0.42 -40.55 -7.39
N ARG A 105 -0.20 -39.35 -7.38
CA ARG A 105 0.52 -38.07 -7.19
C ARG A 105 1.10 -37.90 -5.78
N SER A 106 0.38 -38.30 -4.74
CA SER A 106 0.84 -38.21 -3.35
C SER A 106 1.92 -39.23 -3.01
N ALA A 107 1.93 -40.38 -3.70
CA ALA A 107 3.01 -41.37 -3.57
C ALA A 107 4.34 -40.87 -4.17
N LEU A 108 4.25 -40.03 -5.21
CA LEU A 108 5.41 -39.40 -5.87
C LEU A 108 5.86 -38.12 -5.17
N ASP A 109 4.92 -37.33 -4.65
CA ASP A 109 5.18 -36.08 -3.93
C ASP A 109 4.10 -35.86 -2.84
N PRO A 110 4.41 -36.20 -1.57
CA PRO A 110 3.49 -36.03 -0.45
C PRO A 110 3.03 -34.58 -0.24
N SER A 111 3.81 -33.59 -0.70
CA SER A 111 3.49 -32.16 -0.58
C SER A 111 2.35 -31.71 -1.51
N ARG A 112 1.98 -32.53 -2.50
CA ARG A 112 0.91 -32.25 -3.48
C ARG A 112 -0.40 -32.97 -3.19
N ALA A 113 -0.48 -33.71 -2.08
CA ALA A 113 -1.75 -34.26 -1.63
C ALA A 113 -2.71 -33.11 -1.29
N ALA A 114 -3.96 -33.19 -1.76
CA ALA A 114 -4.96 -32.24 -1.27
C ALA A 114 -5.15 -32.47 0.23
N PRO A 115 -5.22 -31.39 1.03
CA PRO A 115 -5.47 -31.53 2.46
C PRO A 115 -6.83 -32.17 2.70
N ALA A 116 -6.97 -32.86 3.84
CA ALA A 116 -8.29 -33.09 4.41
C ALA A 116 -9.00 -31.73 4.57
N ASN A 117 -10.33 -31.71 4.43
CA ASN A 117 -11.17 -30.51 4.56
C ASN A 117 -10.92 -29.41 3.51
N ALA A 118 -10.48 -29.79 2.30
CA ALA A 118 -10.20 -28.83 1.23
C ALA A 118 -11.36 -27.86 0.93
N GLU A 119 -12.62 -28.32 1.04
CA GLU A 119 -13.80 -27.46 0.86
C GLU A 119 -13.94 -26.41 1.96
N LEU A 120 -13.80 -26.81 3.23
CA LEU A 120 -13.84 -25.89 4.37
C LEU A 120 -12.71 -24.85 4.27
N LEU A 121 -11.49 -25.30 3.97
CA LEU A 121 -10.35 -24.40 3.78
C LEU A 121 -10.61 -23.42 2.63
N ALA A 122 -11.21 -23.87 1.53
CA ALA A 122 -11.61 -22.99 0.44
C ALA A 122 -12.64 -21.95 0.90
N LYS A 123 -13.67 -22.34 1.69
CA LYS A 123 -14.67 -21.42 2.24
C LYS A 123 -14.07 -20.44 3.26
N LEU A 124 -13.11 -20.84 4.09
CA LEU A 124 -12.50 -19.97 5.09
C LEU A 124 -11.52 -18.95 4.50
N ARG A 125 -10.97 -19.21 3.31
CA ARG A 125 -10.15 -18.23 2.59
C ARG A 125 -10.99 -17.02 2.17
N PRO A 126 -10.37 -15.83 2.03
CA PRO A 126 -11.02 -14.70 1.35
C PRO A 126 -11.48 -15.10 -0.06
N GLN A 127 -12.76 -14.88 -0.35
CA GLN A 127 -13.38 -15.08 -1.67
C GLN A 127 -13.24 -13.84 -2.56
N ALA A 128 -12.93 -12.70 -1.94
CA ALA A 128 -12.63 -11.43 -2.57
C ALA A 128 -11.39 -10.81 -1.92
N PRO A 129 -10.66 -9.92 -2.62
CA PRO A 129 -9.60 -9.12 -2.00
C PRO A 129 -10.17 -8.19 -0.93
N CYS A 130 -9.31 -7.73 -0.03
CA CYS A 130 -9.67 -6.69 0.93
C CYS A 130 -10.16 -5.43 0.19
N PRO A 131 -11.36 -4.90 0.50
CA PRO A 131 -11.92 -3.76 -0.23
C PRO A 131 -11.05 -2.50 -0.10
N VAL A 132 -10.38 -2.33 1.04
CA VAL A 132 -9.45 -1.21 1.27
C VAL A 132 -8.19 -1.35 0.41
N CYS A 133 -7.68 -2.58 0.19
CA CYS A 133 -6.58 -2.80 -0.74
C CYS A 133 -7.00 -2.43 -2.17
N VAL A 134 -8.19 -2.85 -2.60
CA VAL A 134 -8.72 -2.52 -3.93
C VAL A 134 -8.83 -1.00 -4.12
N HIS A 135 -9.32 -0.29 -3.11
CA HIS A 135 -9.39 1.17 -3.13
C HIS A 135 -7.99 1.79 -3.21
N ALA A 136 -7.06 1.35 -2.37
CA ALA A 136 -5.68 1.85 -2.34
C ALA A 136 -4.96 1.66 -3.69
N GLU A 137 -5.08 0.47 -4.31
CA GLU A 137 -4.49 0.14 -5.61
C GLU A 137 -5.13 0.94 -6.75
N THR A 138 -6.44 1.18 -6.68
CA THR A 138 -7.15 1.98 -7.68
C THR A 138 -6.72 3.44 -7.62
N THR A 139 -6.66 4.01 -6.43
CA THR A 139 -6.14 5.38 -6.21
C THR A 139 -4.69 5.49 -6.67
N GLU A 140 -3.84 4.53 -6.32
CA GLU A 140 -2.44 4.50 -6.77
C GLU A 140 -2.32 4.52 -8.29
N ARG A 141 -3.09 3.70 -9.00
CA ARG A 141 -3.08 3.66 -10.47
C ARG A 141 -3.47 5.00 -11.08
N VAL A 142 -4.51 5.65 -10.55
CA VAL A 142 -4.96 6.98 -11.02
C VAL A 142 -3.87 8.04 -10.80
N LEU A 143 -3.24 8.04 -9.62
CA LEU A 143 -2.16 8.96 -9.29
C LEU A 143 -0.94 8.78 -10.19
N ILE A 144 -0.49 7.55 -10.41
CA ILE A 144 0.65 7.28 -11.30
C ILE A 144 0.33 7.67 -12.74
N SER A 145 -0.85 7.32 -13.23
CA SER A 145 -1.28 7.69 -14.59
C SER A 145 -1.31 9.21 -14.75
N THR A 146 -1.92 9.93 -13.79
CA THR A 146 -1.96 11.40 -13.79
C THR A 146 -0.56 12.00 -13.76
N LEU A 147 0.32 11.48 -12.90
CA LEU A 147 1.70 11.96 -12.77
C LEU A 147 2.45 11.88 -14.11
N VAL A 148 2.32 10.76 -14.83
CA VAL A 148 3.04 10.53 -16.08
C VAL A 148 2.45 11.35 -17.22
N GLN A 149 1.12 11.42 -17.32
CA GLN A 149 0.41 12.17 -18.37
C GLN A 149 0.62 13.68 -18.26
N GLU A 150 0.68 14.21 -17.03
CA GLU A 150 0.77 15.64 -16.74
C GLU A 150 2.19 16.05 -16.29
N LEU A 151 3.20 15.20 -16.50
CA LEU A 151 4.58 15.50 -16.08
C LEU A 151 5.14 16.71 -16.82
N LEU A 152 4.95 16.73 -18.15
CA LEU A 152 5.42 17.76 -19.06
C LEU A 152 4.26 18.65 -19.53
N GLY A 153 4.60 19.79 -20.12
CA GLY A 153 3.64 20.80 -20.57
C GLY A 153 3.72 22.09 -19.76
N GLU A 154 2.95 23.09 -20.18
CA GLU A 154 2.80 24.36 -19.46
C GLU A 154 2.25 24.09 -18.05
N ASP A 155 2.91 24.58 -17.01
CA ASP A 155 2.60 24.29 -15.61
C ASP A 155 2.51 22.79 -15.25
N GLY A 156 3.24 21.92 -15.96
CA GLY A 156 3.29 20.48 -15.67
C GLY A 156 3.90 20.16 -14.30
N LEU A 157 3.89 18.89 -13.92
CA LEU A 157 4.36 18.45 -12.59
C LEU A 157 5.90 18.42 -12.45
N LEU A 158 6.66 18.51 -13.54
CA LEU A 158 8.13 18.39 -13.50
C LEU A 158 8.83 19.37 -12.54
N PRO A 159 8.50 20.68 -12.48
CA PRO A 159 9.12 21.60 -11.54
C PRO A 159 8.83 21.23 -10.08
N ALA A 160 7.60 20.85 -9.77
CA ALA A 160 7.21 20.40 -8.44
C ALA A 160 7.93 19.10 -8.06
N LEU A 161 8.05 18.15 -8.98
CA LEU A 161 8.78 16.91 -8.76
C LEU A 161 10.26 17.18 -8.45
N ARG A 162 10.93 18.05 -9.22
CA ARG A 162 12.35 18.41 -9.00
C ARG A 162 12.61 19.03 -7.62
N ALA A 163 11.65 19.79 -7.11
CA ALA A 163 11.71 20.44 -5.80
C ALA A 163 11.32 19.48 -4.63
N SER A 164 10.73 18.33 -4.93
CA SER A 164 10.28 17.35 -3.93
C SER A 164 11.38 16.36 -3.49
N GLU A 165 11.02 15.45 -2.58
CA GLU A 165 11.82 14.26 -2.24
C GLU A 165 11.70 13.12 -3.28
N GLY A 166 10.95 13.35 -4.36
CA GLY A 166 10.79 12.43 -5.48
C GLY A 166 9.90 11.23 -5.17
N LEU A 167 9.91 10.26 -6.07
CA LEU A 167 9.19 9.01 -5.90
C LEU A 167 10.02 8.00 -5.10
N CYS A 168 9.33 7.12 -4.37
CA CYS A 168 9.96 5.91 -3.85
C CYS A 168 10.26 4.94 -5.01
N LEU A 169 11.15 3.98 -4.81
CA LEU A 169 11.57 3.01 -5.84
C LEU A 169 10.38 2.25 -6.44
N LEU A 170 9.40 1.89 -5.61
CA LEU A 170 8.17 1.23 -6.07
C LEU A 170 7.40 2.11 -7.07
N HIS A 171 7.10 3.36 -6.70
CA HIS A 171 6.32 4.28 -7.52
C HIS A 171 7.10 4.78 -8.74
N LEU A 172 8.43 4.91 -8.64
CA LEU A 172 9.27 5.17 -9.79
C LEU A 172 9.17 4.04 -10.82
N ARG A 173 9.27 2.78 -10.40
CA ARG A 173 9.14 1.63 -11.30
C ARG A 173 7.76 1.60 -11.99
N GLN A 174 6.69 1.89 -11.26
CA GLN A 174 5.35 1.94 -11.81
C GLN A 174 5.15 3.12 -12.78
N ALA A 175 5.72 4.29 -12.49
CA ALA A 175 5.66 5.45 -13.36
C ALA A 175 6.46 5.23 -14.66
N LEU A 176 7.67 4.69 -14.57
CA LEU A 176 8.51 4.38 -15.74
C LEU A 176 7.82 3.38 -16.67
N ALA A 177 7.12 2.38 -16.12
CA ALA A 177 6.37 1.40 -16.90
C ALA A 177 5.20 2.02 -17.70
N GLN A 178 4.78 3.24 -17.39
CA GLN A 178 3.68 3.96 -18.05
C GLN A 178 4.15 5.12 -18.92
N THR A 179 5.47 5.36 -19.02
CA THR A 179 6.01 6.46 -19.84
C THR A 179 5.64 6.27 -21.31
N PRO A 180 5.02 7.28 -21.97
CA PRO A 180 4.52 7.12 -23.34
C PRO A 180 5.60 7.30 -24.41
N ASN A 181 6.71 7.98 -24.09
CA ASN A 181 7.77 8.34 -25.03
C ASN A 181 9.09 8.63 -24.30
N ALA A 182 10.16 8.81 -25.08
CA ALA A 182 11.50 9.10 -24.57
C ALA A 182 11.60 10.42 -23.79
N GLU A 183 10.84 11.45 -24.20
CA GLU A 183 10.90 12.76 -23.57
C GLU A 183 10.40 12.73 -22.11
N VAL A 184 9.23 12.12 -21.87
CA VAL A 184 8.68 11.93 -20.52
C VAL A 184 9.58 11.01 -19.69
N PHE A 185 10.11 9.95 -20.31
CA PHE A 185 11.05 9.04 -19.65
C PHE A 185 12.32 9.78 -19.18
N ASP A 186 12.98 10.51 -20.07
CA ASP A 186 14.21 11.23 -19.77
C ASP A 186 13.98 12.32 -18.71
N ALA A 187 12.87 13.05 -18.80
CA ALA A 187 12.51 14.05 -17.80
C ALA A 187 12.33 13.44 -16.40
N LEU A 188 11.59 12.32 -16.29
CA LEU A 188 11.35 11.62 -15.04
C LEU A 188 12.65 11.04 -14.46
N VAL A 189 13.43 10.34 -15.28
CA VAL A 189 14.69 9.72 -14.85
C VAL A 189 15.70 10.77 -14.39
N ASN A 190 15.86 11.86 -15.13
CA ASN A 190 16.81 12.90 -14.77
C ASN A 190 16.41 13.61 -13.47
N ALA A 191 15.12 13.98 -13.31
CA ALA A 191 14.63 14.57 -12.07
C ALA A 191 14.87 13.63 -10.87
N GLN A 192 14.50 12.37 -11.00
CA GLN A 192 14.67 11.39 -9.92
C GLN A 192 16.14 11.14 -9.57
N ARG A 193 17.01 11.08 -10.59
CA ARG A 193 18.46 10.92 -10.42
C ARG A 193 19.05 12.08 -9.62
N GLU A 194 18.69 13.32 -9.93
CA GLU A 194 19.17 14.50 -9.20
C GLU A 194 18.71 14.49 -7.74
N ILE A 195 17.44 14.15 -7.49
CA ILE A 195 16.88 14.04 -6.14
C ILE A 195 17.63 12.99 -5.31
N TRP A 196 17.83 11.79 -5.86
CA TRP A 196 18.51 10.71 -5.15
C TRP A 196 20.01 10.95 -4.98
N ARG A 197 20.67 11.65 -5.91
CA ARG A 197 22.08 12.08 -5.74
C ARG A 197 22.23 12.97 -4.52
N ARG A 198 21.36 13.98 -4.36
CA ARG A 198 21.35 14.84 -3.16
C ARG A 198 21.19 14.03 -1.87
N LEU A 199 20.33 13.01 -1.88
CA LEU A 199 20.16 12.14 -0.70
C LEU A 199 21.39 11.25 -0.44
N ILE A 200 22.03 10.74 -1.50
CA ILE A 200 23.28 9.98 -1.37
C ILE A 200 24.38 10.86 -0.76
N ASP A 201 24.50 12.11 -1.19
CA ASP A 201 25.47 13.07 -0.63
C ASP A 201 25.19 13.33 0.86
N GLN A 202 23.93 13.48 1.23
CA GLN A 202 23.51 13.60 2.64
C GLN A 202 23.83 12.35 3.46
N LEU A 203 23.63 11.14 2.91
CA LEU A 203 24.01 9.90 3.58
C LEU A 203 25.54 9.78 3.73
N ALA A 204 26.30 10.16 2.71
CA ALA A 204 27.76 10.17 2.76
C ALA A 204 28.27 11.14 3.84
N GLU A 205 27.64 12.30 3.97
CA GLU A 205 27.95 13.28 5.02
C GLU A 205 27.63 12.74 6.42
N LEU A 206 26.51 12.03 6.57
CA LEU A 206 26.19 11.36 7.83
C LEU A 206 27.26 10.32 8.20
N ILE A 207 27.69 9.50 7.23
CA ILE A 207 28.77 8.51 7.42
C ILE A 207 30.09 9.21 7.80
N ARG A 208 30.44 10.31 7.13
CA ARG A 208 31.66 11.08 7.43
C ARG A 208 31.67 11.60 8.87
N LYS A 209 30.54 12.07 9.38
CA LYS A 209 30.41 12.64 10.74
C LYS A 209 30.39 11.60 11.86
N GLU A 210 30.25 10.31 11.56
CA GLU A 210 30.42 9.24 12.56
C GLU A 210 31.90 9.03 12.95
N ASP A 211 32.84 9.47 12.10
CA ASP A 211 34.26 9.53 12.41
C ASP A 211 34.51 10.45 13.61
N TYR A 212 35.30 9.98 14.58
CA TYR A 212 35.59 10.70 15.82
C TYR A 212 36.17 12.11 15.57
N ARG A 213 36.85 12.31 14.43
CA ARG A 213 37.45 13.59 14.03
C ARG A 213 36.42 14.67 13.71
N PHE A 214 35.23 14.27 13.25
CA PHE A 214 34.19 15.18 12.76
C PHE A 214 32.91 15.13 13.61
N ARG A 215 32.89 14.32 14.67
CA ARG A 215 31.75 14.10 15.55
C ARG A 215 31.24 15.37 16.25
N HIS A 216 32.09 16.39 16.36
CA HIS A 216 31.73 17.68 16.97
C HIS A 216 31.02 18.64 16.01
N GLU A 217 31.00 18.34 14.71
CA GLU A 217 30.30 19.17 13.73
C GLU A 217 28.77 19.06 13.92
N ALA A 218 28.08 20.18 13.82
CA ALA A 218 26.62 20.20 13.89
C ALA A 218 25.99 19.44 12.71
N ARG A 219 24.87 18.76 12.98
CA ARG A 219 24.09 18.10 11.94
C ARG A 219 23.29 19.12 11.11
N GLY A 220 23.36 19.02 9.79
CA GLY A 220 22.64 19.85 8.83
C GLY A 220 21.50 19.10 8.12
N GLU A 221 21.44 19.23 6.80
CA GLU A 221 20.41 18.61 5.95
C GLU A 221 20.42 17.07 5.96
N GLU A 222 21.53 16.46 6.39
CA GLU A 222 21.67 15.01 6.54
C GLU A 222 20.83 14.43 7.68
N LYS A 223 20.29 15.28 8.56
CA LYS A 223 19.39 14.84 9.62
C LYS A 223 18.18 14.11 9.03
N GLY A 224 17.99 12.86 9.43
CA GLY A 224 16.90 12.01 8.95
C GLY A 224 17.13 11.40 7.57
N ALA A 225 18.29 11.60 6.92
CA ALA A 225 18.60 11.04 5.61
C ALA A 225 18.48 9.50 5.58
N SER A 226 18.87 8.81 6.65
CA SER A 226 18.73 7.35 6.77
C SER A 226 17.26 6.89 6.73
N LEU A 227 16.37 7.60 7.44
CA LEU A 227 14.94 7.31 7.42
C LEU A 227 14.31 7.63 6.07
N ARG A 228 14.71 8.74 5.43
CA ARG A 228 14.25 9.10 4.08
C ARG A 228 14.70 8.05 3.05
N ALA A 229 15.95 7.60 3.12
CA ALA A 229 16.47 6.54 2.24
C ALA A 229 15.72 5.22 2.42
N LEU A 230 15.44 4.83 3.67
CA LEU A 230 14.61 3.66 3.96
C LEU A 230 13.19 3.83 3.39
N ALA A 231 12.59 5.01 3.55
CA ALA A 231 11.25 5.28 3.01
C ALA A 231 11.21 5.25 1.48
N ILE A 232 12.26 5.72 0.82
CA ILE A 232 12.40 5.70 -0.64
C ILE A 232 12.56 4.27 -1.16
N LEU A 233 13.37 3.44 -0.51
CA LEU A 233 13.65 2.08 -1.00
C LEU A 233 12.56 1.07 -0.62
N SER A 234 12.02 1.18 0.59
CA SER A 234 11.13 0.18 1.19
C SER A 234 9.68 0.65 1.31
N GLY A 235 9.39 1.90 0.99
CA GLY A 235 8.07 2.51 1.21
C GLY A 235 7.95 3.19 2.58
N PRO A 236 6.87 3.95 2.82
CA PRO A 236 6.69 4.72 4.05
C PRO A 236 6.55 3.79 5.25
N ARG A 237 6.90 4.30 6.43
CA ARG A 237 6.70 3.59 7.69
C ARG A 237 5.21 3.27 7.86
N LEU A 238 4.89 1.98 8.06
CA LEU A 238 3.57 1.55 8.52
C LEU A 238 3.48 1.91 10.01
N ILE A 239 2.60 2.85 10.36
CA ILE A 239 2.35 3.21 11.75
C ILE A 239 1.21 2.32 12.23
N THR A 240 1.49 1.09 12.63
CA THR A 240 0.51 0.33 13.42
C THR A 240 0.53 0.93 14.82
N SER A 241 -0.59 1.46 15.30
CA SER A 241 -0.70 2.00 16.67
C SER A 241 -0.05 1.06 17.68
N ASP A 242 0.84 1.58 18.53
CA ASP A 242 1.32 0.85 19.70
C ASP A 242 0.07 0.45 20.51
N ALA A 243 -0.11 -0.85 20.71
CA ALA A 243 -1.19 -1.39 21.52
C ALA A 243 -1.05 -0.82 22.94
N GLY A 244 -1.98 0.08 23.30
CA GLY A 244 -2.25 0.43 24.68
C GLY A 244 -2.96 -0.71 25.40
#